data_AF-A0A934YQW4-F1
#
_entry.id   AF-A0A934YQW4-F1
#
_cell.length_a   1.000
_cell.length_b   1.000
_cell.length_c   1.000
_cell.angle_alpha   90.00
_cell.angle_beta   90.00
_cell.angle_gamma   90.00
#
_symmetry.space_group_name_H-M   'P 1'
#
loop_
_entity.id
_entity.type
_entity.pdbx_description
1 polymer ?
#
loop_
_entity_poly.entity_id
_entity_poly.type
_entity_poly.pdbx_seq_one_letter_code
_entity_poly.pdbx_strand_id
1 'polypeptide(L)'
;MSDPLDALRAYHARLEGDLAELEVRRAEQAGLAEAASRVARELRESQALLDGHARHRRLPMLESAKIASPCPARWEDMEGDEHTRFCDGCQKTVFNLSALTAEEAESLLQAHGEGGLCAKLYRRADGTVLTQDCPVGVRRKRLRGVRALAIAAAFGAAITGVADDDAACASAVFAVPVPPAARPAPAPAHAPVDVTFFQQHLLGGIGSSDVASDKFQRNGAVEPAPPPPTRAPRRR
;
A
#
# COMPACT_ATOMS: atom_id res chain seq x y z
N MET A 1 48.54 -4.04 58.31
CA MET A 1 47.26 -4.72 58.06
C MET A 1 46.26 -3.63 57.72
N SER A 2 45.76 -3.59 56.49
CA SER A 2 44.69 -2.65 56.12
C SER A 2 43.41 -3.03 56.88
N ASP A 3 42.69 -2.02 57.37
CA ASP A 3 41.42 -2.20 58.07
C ASP A 3 40.37 -2.80 57.11
N PRO A 4 39.69 -3.91 57.46
CA PRO A 4 38.59 -4.47 56.67
C PRO A 4 37.51 -3.45 56.27
N LEU A 5 37.28 -2.42 57.09
CA LEU A 5 36.30 -1.38 56.78
C LEU A 5 36.72 -0.52 55.58
N ASP A 6 38.02 -0.29 55.38
CA ASP A 6 38.53 0.49 54.26
C ASP A 6 38.36 -0.26 52.93
N ALA A 7 38.55 -1.59 52.94
CA ALA A 7 38.28 -2.43 51.77
C ALA A 7 36.80 -2.38 51.37
N LEU A 8 35.88 -2.42 52.33
CA LEU A 8 34.45 -2.34 52.07
C LEU A 8 34.05 -0.97 51.50
N ARG A 9 34.60 0.12 52.05
CA ARG A 9 34.37 1.48 51.52
C ARG A 9 34.85 1.62 50.07
N ALA A 10 36.02 1.06 49.76
CA ALA A 10 36.54 1.08 48.39
C ALA A 10 35.64 0.29 47.42
N TYR A 11 35.11 -0.86 47.85
CA TYR A 11 34.16 -1.63 47.06
C TYR A 11 32.83 -0.87 46.85
N HIS A 12 32.30 -0.23 47.89
CA HIS A 12 31.10 0.59 47.79
C HIS A 12 31.27 1.73 46.78
N ALA A 13 32.37 2.50 46.89
CA ALA A 13 32.66 3.59 45.97
C ALA A 13 32.79 3.12 44.52
N ARG A 14 33.35 1.92 44.28
CA ARG A 14 33.37 1.31 42.95
C ARG A 14 31.96 1.00 42.45
N LEU A 15 31.11 0.39 43.28
CA LEU A 15 29.74 0.07 42.90
C LEU A 15 28.90 1.32 42.61
N GLU A 16 29.11 2.40 43.35
CA GLU A 16 28.47 3.69 43.06
C GLU A 16 28.87 4.22 41.68
N GLY A 17 30.15 4.07 41.31
CA GLY A 17 30.64 4.40 39.97
C GLY A 17 30.03 3.53 38.88
N ASP A 18 30.00 2.21 39.07
CA ASP A 18 29.44 1.25 38.12
C ASP A 18 27.93 1.52 37.90
N LEU A 19 27.18 1.83 38.97
CA LEU A 19 25.76 2.18 38.88
C LEU A 19 25.55 3.47 38.08
N ALA A 20 26.33 4.52 38.36
CA ALA A 20 26.23 5.78 37.64
C ALA A 20 26.49 5.60 36.13
N GLU A 21 27.48 4.78 35.74
CA GLU A 21 27.75 4.45 34.33
C GLU A 21 26.55 3.75 33.67
N LEU A 22 25.94 2.78 34.35
CA LEU A 22 24.78 2.04 33.83
C LEU A 22 23.55 2.93 33.70
N GLU A 23 23.32 3.86 34.62
CA GLU A 23 22.22 4.81 34.54
C GLU A 23 22.37 5.75 33.33
N VAL A 24 23.59 6.23 33.06
CA VAL A 24 23.89 7.03 31.85
C VAL A 24 23.59 6.22 30.58
N ARG A 25 24.06 4.96 30.50
CA ARG A 25 23.78 4.09 29.35
C ARG A 25 22.28 3.83 29.18
N ARG A 26 21.55 3.64 30.27
CA ARG A 26 20.09 3.46 30.24
C ARG A 26 19.38 4.71 29.72
N ALA A 27 19.84 5.90 30.12
CA ALA A 27 19.31 7.16 29.61
C ALA A 27 19.58 7.32 28.11
N GLU A 28 20.77 6.97 27.64
CA GLU A 28 21.10 6.96 26.20
C GLU A 28 20.20 5.99 25.43
N GLN A 29 20.01 4.76 25.92
CA GLN A 29 19.10 3.78 25.33
C GLN A 29 17.66 4.26 25.28
N ALA A 30 17.18 4.96 26.32
CA ALA A 30 15.85 5.55 26.33
C ALA A 30 15.71 6.62 25.24
N GLY A 31 16.71 7.50 25.08
CA GLY A 31 16.72 8.50 23.99
C GLY A 31 16.72 7.87 22.60
N LEU A 32 17.44 6.76 22.41
CA LEU A 32 17.42 5.99 21.15
C LEU A 32 16.06 5.35 20.89
N ALA A 33 15.41 4.80 21.92
CA ALA A 33 14.07 4.21 21.81
C ALA A 33 13.02 5.27 21.41
N GLU A 34 13.11 6.47 21.99
CA GLU A 34 12.27 7.61 21.60
C GLU A 34 12.52 8.02 20.15
N ALA A 35 13.79 8.12 19.73
CA ALA A 35 14.15 8.44 18.35
C ALA A 35 13.64 7.38 17.36
N ALA A 36 13.76 6.09 17.68
CA ALA A 36 13.22 5.00 16.88
C ALA A 36 11.70 5.09 16.75
N SER A 37 10.99 5.41 17.85
CA SER A 37 9.53 5.56 17.82
C SER A 37 9.08 6.72 16.92
N ARG A 38 9.82 7.83 16.90
CA ARG A 38 9.58 8.99 16.02
C ARG A 38 9.72 8.60 14.55
N VAL A 39 10.85 7.97 14.18
CA VAL A 39 11.09 7.52 12.80
C VAL A 39 10.03 6.48 12.37
N ALA A 40 9.66 5.56 13.26
CA ALA A 40 8.62 4.58 12.96
C ALA A 40 7.25 5.22 12.68
N ARG A 41 6.92 6.34 13.34
CA ARG A 41 5.70 7.10 13.05
C ARG A 41 5.77 7.77 11.68
N GLU A 42 6.86 8.46 11.39
CA GLU A 42 7.08 9.11 10.08
C GLU A 42 7.03 8.10 8.94
N LEU A 43 7.59 6.90 9.13
CA LEU A 43 7.53 5.83 8.15
C LEU A 43 6.09 5.37 7.89
N ARG A 44 5.27 5.21 8.94
CA ARG A 44 3.84 4.86 8.78
C ARG A 44 3.05 5.93 8.05
N GLU A 45 3.31 7.21 8.35
CA GLU A 45 2.66 8.34 7.67
C GLU A 45 3.04 8.36 6.18
N SER A 46 4.33 8.19 5.88
CA SER A 46 4.84 8.09 4.51
C SER A 46 4.21 6.91 3.75
N GLN A 47 4.15 5.73 4.38
CA GLN A 47 3.47 4.57 3.81
C GLN A 47 2.00 4.85 3.51
N ALA A 48 1.27 5.48 4.42
CA ALA A 48 -0.14 5.84 4.20
C ALA A 48 -0.33 6.81 3.02
N LEU A 49 0.60 7.76 2.84
CA LEU A 49 0.59 8.68 1.70
C LEU A 49 0.87 7.94 0.38
N LEU A 50 1.85 7.03 0.36
CA LEU A 50 2.16 6.19 -0.80
C LEU A 50 0.97 5.30 -1.18
N ASP A 51 0.33 4.66 -0.19
CA ASP A 51 -0.87 3.85 -0.39
C ASP A 51 -2.04 4.70 -0.92
N GLY A 52 -2.16 5.95 -0.47
CA GLY A 52 -3.08 6.94 -1.00
C GLY A 52 -2.85 7.17 -2.49
N HIS A 53 -1.62 7.52 -2.89
CA HIS A 53 -1.26 7.76 -4.29
C HIS A 53 -1.45 6.51 -5.17
N ALA A 54 -1.07 5.33 -4.67
CA ALA A 54 -1.27 4.09 -5.40
C ALA A 54 -2.76 3.84 -5.68
N ARG A 55 -3.62 3.92 -4.65
CA ARG A 55 -5.08 3.78 -4.81
C ARG A 55 -5.66 4.83 -5.75
N HIS A 56 -5.23 6.09 -5.63
CA HIS A 56 -5.68 7.20 -6.45
C HIS A 56 -5.11 7.20 -7.86
N ARG A 57 -4.08 6.44 -8.22
CA ARG A 57 -3.65 6.23 -9.61
C ARG A 57 -4.38 5.04 -10.24
N ARG A 58 -4.70 4.04 -9.42
CA ARG A 58 -5.44 2.87 -9.82
C ARG A 58 -6.86 3.21 -10.29
N LEU A 59 -7.66 3.76 -9.37
CA LEU A 59 -9.03 4.16 -9.65
C LEU A 59 -9.24 5.11 -10.83
N PRO A 60 -8.45 6.18 -11.11
CA PRO A 60 -8.73 7.11 -12.19
C PRO A 60 -8.64 6.48 -13.59
N MET A 61 -7.79 5.46 -13.81
CA MET A 61 -7.78 4.76 -15.09
C MET A 61 -9.08 3.97 -15.28
N LEU A 62 -9.58 3.28 -14.24
CA LEU A 62 -10.88 2.60 -14.28
C LEU A 62 -12.07 3.58 -14.29
N GLU A 63 -12.00 4.68 -13.53
CA GLU A 63 -13.04 5.70 -13.45
C GLU A 63 -13.23 6.39 -14.80
N SER A 64 -12.12 6.69 -15.50
CA SER A 64 -12.13 7.27 -16.85
C SER A 64 -12.46 6.27 -17.96
N ALA A 65 -12.38 4.95 -17.73
CA ALA A 65 -12.59 3.91 -18.74
C ALA A 65 -14.03 3.89 -19.31
N LYS A 66 -14.26 4.57 -20.44
CA LYS A 66 -15.59 4.63 -21.08
C LYS A 66 -15.65 3.63 -22.25
N ILE A 67 -16.79 2.96 -22.40
CA ILE A 67 -17.07 2.17 -23.60
C ILE A 67 -17.42 3.17 -24.71
N ALA A 68 -16.46 3.44 -25.59
CA ALA A 68 -16.65 4.35 -26.71
C ALA A 68 -17.63 3.79 -27.75
N SER A 69 -17.60 2.48 -27.99
CA SER A 69 -18.46 1.79 -28.96
C SER A 69 -19.12 0.55 -28.31
N PRO A 70 -20.37 0.68 -27.81
CA PRO A 70 -21.11 -0.44 -27.25
C PRO A 70 -21.35 -1.54 -28.30
N CYS A 71 -21.02 -2.79 -27.95
CA CYS A 71 -21.39 -3.95 -28.75
C CYS A 71 -22.85 -4.34 -28.43
N PRO A 72 -23.72 -4.57 -29.44
CA PRO A 72 -25.11 -4.97 -29.19
C PRO A 72 -25.26 -6.45 -28.78
N ALA A 73 -24.21 -7.26 -28.93
CA ALA A 73 -24.24 -8.68 -28.57
C ALA A 73 -24.42 -8.86 -27.05
N ARG A 74 -25.21 -9.84 -26.65
CA ARG A 74 -25.41 -10.17 -25.24
C ARG A 74 -24.28 -11.05 -24.74
N TRP A 75 -23.87 -10.82 -23.49
CA TRP A 75 -22.83 -11.62 -22.83
C TRP A 75 -23.19 -13.11 -22.75
N GLU A 76 -24.48 -13.40 -22.59
CA GLU A 76 -25.00 -14.76 -22.48
C GLU A 76 -24.82 -15.59 -23.75
N ASP A 77 -24.77 -14.94 -24.92
CA ASP A 77 -24.64 -15.58 -26.24
C ASP A 77 -23.17 -15.78 -26.66
N MET A 78 -22.21 -15.36 -25.82
CA MET A 78 -20.78 -15.46 -26.07
C MET A 78 -20.20 -16.75 -25.50
N GLU A 79 -19.17 -17.29 -26.16
CA GLU A 79 -18.49 -18.52 -25.74
C GLU A 79 -17.24 -18.20 -24.89
N GLY A 80 -17.08 -18.88 -23.75
CA GLY A 80 -15.94 -18.69 -22.85
C GLY A 80 -16.31 -18.88 -21.38
N ASP A 81 -15.55 -18.23 -20.49
CA ASP A 81 -15.72 -18.33 -19.04
C ASP A 81 -16.35 -17.07 -18.42
N GLU A 82 -16.34 -16.95 -17.09
CA GLU A 82 -16.90 -15.78 -16.38
C GLU A 82 -16.01 -14.53 -16.43
N HIS A 83 -14.72 -14.70 -16.74
CA HIS A 83 -13.73 -13.63 -16.82
C HIS A 83 -13.59 -13.09 -18.25
N THR A 84 -13.66 -13.97 -19.24
CA THR A 84 -13.29 -13.71 -20.63
C THR A 84 -14.16 -14.54 -21.56
N ARG A 85 -14.80 -13.89 -22.53
CA ARG A 85 -15.58 -14.56 -23.58
C ARG A 85 -15.25 -14.02 -24.95
N PHE A 86 -15.36 -14.84 -25.98
CA PHE A 86 -15.22 -14.42 -27.36
C PHE A 86 -16.59 -14.02 -27.93
N CYS A 87 -16.65 -12.83 -28.51
CA CYS A 87 -17.86 -12.36 -29.20
C CYS A 87 -17.69 -12.51 -30.71
N ASP A 88 -18.49 -13.37 -31.34
CA ASP A 88 -18.48 -13.58 -32.79
C ASP A 88 -18.89 -12.31 -33.57
N GLY A 89 -19.82 -11.52 -33.03
CA GLY A 89 -20.32 -10.31 -33.70
C GLY A 89 -19.31 -9.17 -33.85
N CYS A 90 -18.39 -8.98 -32.90
CA CYS A 90 -17.34 -7.97 -32.98
C CYS A 90 -15.94 -8.57 -33.19
N GLN A 91 -15.84 -9.91 -33.25
CA GLN A 91 -14.61 -10.69 -33.38
C GLN A 91 -13.52 -10.28 -32.37
N LYS A 92 -13.94 -9.92 -31.16
CA LYS A 92 -13.05 -9.52 -30.07
C LYS A 92 -13.32 -10.33 -28.82
N THR A 93 -12.26 -10.51 -28.04
CA THR A 93 -12.35 -11.03 -26.69
C THR A 93 -12.89 -9.95 -25.76
N VAL A 94 -14.01 -10.25 -25.11
CA VAL A 94 -14.71 -9.38 -24.17
C VAL A 94 -14.33 -9.79 -22.75
N PHE A 95 -13.72 -8.86 -22.01
CA PHE A 95 -13.31 -9.08 -20.62
C PHE A 95 -14.35 -8.56 -19.64
N ASN A 96 -14.72 -9.37 -18.66
CA ASN A 96 -15.63 -8.98 -17.58
C ASN A 96 -14.85 -8.34 -16.44
N LEU A 97 -14.81 -7.01 -16.39
CA LEU A 97 -14.07 -6.28 -15.35
C LEU A 97 -14.63 -6.51 -13.94
N SER A 98 -15.90 -6.92 -13.82
CA SER A 98 -16.50 -7.20 -12.51
C SER A 98 -16.07 -8.54 -11.90
N ALA A 99 -15.55 -9.45 -12.73
CA ALA A 99 -14.97 -10.71 -12.28
C ALA A 99 -13.47 -10.59 -11.94
N LEU A 100 -12.85 -9.45 -12.25
CA LEU A 100 -11.43 -9.18 -12.04
C LEU A 100 -11.21 -8.25 -10.85
N THR A 101 -10.04 -8.33 -10.24
CA THR A 101 -9.57 -7.32 -9.27
C THR A 101 -9.26 -5.99 -9.97
N ALA A 102 -9.23 -4.88 -9.24
CA ALA A 102 -8.84 -3.58 -9.79
C ALA A 102 -7.44 -3.62 -10.42
N GLU A 103 -6.49 -4.35 -9.82
CA GLU A 103 -5.12 -4.49 -10.33
C GLU A 103 -5.07 -5.22 -11.67
N GLU A 104 -5.83 -6.31 -11.81
CA GLU A 104 -5.93 -7.06 -13.07
C GLU A 104 -6.63 -6.24 -14.16
N ALA A 105 -7.74 -5.57 -13.81
CA ALA A 105 -8.50 -4.74 -14.73
C ALA A 105 -7.69 -3.57 -15.29
N GLU A 106 -6.89 -2.91 -14.44
CA GLU A 106 -5.99 -1.84 -14.88
C GLU A 106 -4.82 -2.35 -15.69
N SER A 107 -4.23 -3.48 -15.29
CA SER A 107 -3.15 -4.10 -16.05
C SER A 107 -3.60 -4.45 -17.46
N LEU A 108 -4.85 -4.94 -17.62
CA LEU A 108 -5.47 -5.15 -18.93
C LEU A 108 -5.65 -3.84 -19.71
N LEU A 109 -6.18 -2.79 -19.07
CA LEU A 109 -6.34 -1.49 -19.73
C LEU A 109 -5.00 -0.89 -20.16
N GLN A 110 -3.96 -1.04 -19.34
CA GLN A 110 -2.61 -0.58 -19.63
C GLN A 110 -1.96 -1.39 -20.75
N ALA A 111 -2.16 -2.72 -20.78
CA ALA A 111 -1.62 -3.59 -21.81
C ALA A 111 -2.26 -3.37 -23.19
N HIS A 112 -3.56 -3.07 -23.24
CA HIS A 112 -4.31 -2.92 -24.49
C HIS A 112 -4.47 -1.46 -24.97
N GLY A 113 -4.07 -0.48 -24.15
CA GLY A 113 -4.13 0.94 -24.48
C GLY A 113 -5.56 1.47 -24.66
N GLU A 114 -5.65 2.75 -25.04
CA GLU A 114 -6.94 3.41 -25.31
C GLU A 114 -7.55 2.86 -26.62
N GLY A 115 -8.58 2.01 -26.51
CA GLY A 115 -9.43 1.59 -27.64
C GLY A 115 -9.21 0.17 -28.19
N GLY A 116 -8.22 -0.57 -27.68
CA GLY A 116 -7.94 -1.94 -28.11
C GLY A 116 -8.78 -3.02 -27.42
N LEU A 117 -9.37 -2.71 -26.27
CA LEU A 117 -10.04 -3.68 -25.38
C LEU A 117 -11.57 -3.65 -25.57
N CYS A 118 -12.18 -4.83 -25.71
CA CYS A 118 -13.63 -4.97 -25.50
C CYS A 118 -13.86 -5.45 -24.06
N ALA A 119 -14.68 -4.73 -23.30
CA ALA A 119 -14.90 -5.05 -21.90
C ALA A 119 -16.36 -4.83 -21.50
N LYS A 120 -16.85 -5.73 -20.64
CA LYS A 120 -18.09 -5.61 -19.90
C LYS A 120 -17.76 -5.02 -18.54
N LEU A 121 -18.29 -3.83 -18.27
CA LEU A 121 -18.10 -3.13 -17.00
C LEU A 121 -19.45 -2.72 -16.43
N TYR A 122 -19.52 -2.74 -15.10
CA TYR A 122 -20.67 -2.22 -14.36
C TYR A 122 -20.24 -0.97 -13.63
N ARG A 123 -21.07 0.07 -13.66
CA ARG A 123 -20.85 1.29 -12.88
C ARG A 123 -21.92 1.43 -11.82
N ARG A 124 -21.50 1.94 -10.67
CA ARG A 124 -22.43 2.34 -9.62
C ARG A 124 -22.90 3.78 -9.84
N ALA A 125 -23.92 4.19 -9.09
CA ALA A 125 -24.43 5.57 -9.05
C ALA A 125 -23.37 6.64 -8.70
N ASP A 126 -22.27 6.28 -8.04
CA ASP A 126 -21.12 7.17 -7.76
C ASP A 126 -20.13 7.26 -8.94
N GLY A 127 -20.38 6.54 -10.04
CA GLY A 127 -19.53 6.52 -11.23
C GLY A 127 -18.39 5.50 -11.17
N THR A 128 -18.13 4.87 -10.02
CA THR A 128 -17.04 3.90 -9.86
C THR A 128 -17.34 2.58 -10.60
N VAL A 129 -16.33 2.04 -11.28
CA VAL A 129 -16.40 0.72 -11.94
C VAL A 129 -16.37 -0.38 -10.88
N LEU A 130 -17.27 -1.34 -11.01
CA LEU A 130 -17.38 -2.49 -10.12
C LEU A 130 -16.31 -3.53 -10.48
N THR A 131 -15.46 -3.85 -9.51
CA THR A 131 -14.44 -4.92 -9.56
C THR A 131 -14.70 -5.94 -8.44
N GLN A 132 -14.05 -7.10 -8.50
CA GLN A 132 -14.19 -8.19 -7.53
C GLN A 132 -13.84 -7.78 -6.09
N ASP A 133 -12.80 -6.95 -5.96
CA ASP A 133 -12.19 -6.45 -4.72
C ASP A 133 -12.74 -5.08 -4.28
N CYS A 134 -13.81 -4.61 -4.92
CA CYS A 134 -14.41 -3.30 -4.66
C CYS A 134 -14.63 -3.09 -3.14
N PRO A 135 -14.00 -2.07 -2.50
CA PRO A 135 -13.84 -1.98 -1.04
C PRO A 135 -15.18 -1.93 -0.29
N VAL A 136 -16.15 -1.28 -0.90
CA VAL A 136 -17.56 -1.18 -0.49
C VAL A 136 -18.29 -2.52 -0.56
N GLY A 137 -18.04 -3.33 -1.59
CA GLY A 137 -18.60 -4.67 -1.76
C GLY A 137 -18.02 -5.64 -0.72
N VAL A 138 -16.71 -5.61 -0.54
CA VAL A 138 -15.99 -6.39 0.49
C VAL A 138 -16.45 -5.98 1.89
N ARG A 139 -16.55 -4.68 2.19
CA ARG A 139 -17.06 -4.19 3.48
C ARG A 139 -18.50 -4.63 3.74
N ARG A 140 -19.38 -4.58 2.73
CA ARG A 140 -20.78 -5.05 2.87
C ARG A 140 -20.86 -6.56 3.11
N LYS A 141 -20.04 -7.36 2.42
CA LYS A 141 -19.93 -8.81 2.67
C LYS A 141 -19.43 -9.12 4.09
N ARG A 142 -18.36 -8.44 4.53
CA ARG A 142 -17.83 -8.57 5.91
C ARG A 142 -18.87 -8.20 6.97
N LEU A 143 -19.55 -7.06 6.83
CA LEU A 143 -20.60 -6.64 7.75
C LEU A 143 -21.78 -7.61 7.80
N ARG A 144 -22.17 -8.21 6.66
CA ARG A 144 -23.19 -9.27 6.63
C ARG A 144 -22.75 -10.53 7.36
N GLY A 145 -21.50 -10.96 7.16
CA GLY A 145 -20.93 -12.12 7.87
C GLY A 145 -20.90 -11.92 9.39
N VAL A 146 -20.41 -10.75 9.85
CA VAL A 146 -20.39 -10.40 11.27
C VAL A 146 -21.80 -10.36 11.87
N ARG A 147 -22.79 -9.80 11.16
CA ARG A 147 -24.18 -9.78 11.60
C ARG A 147 -24.80 -11.18 11.68
N ALA A 148 -24.54 -12.04 10.70
CA ALA A 148 -25.02 -13.42 10.70
C ALA A 148 -24.44 -14.22 11.87
N LEU A 149 -23.15 -14.03 12.17
CA LEU A 149 -22.49 -14.66 13.31
C LEU A 149 -23.07 -14.18 14.65
N ALA A 150 -23.33 -12.87 14.79
CA ALA A 150 -23.94 -12.31 15.99
C ALA A 150 -25.36 -12.84 16.23
N ILE A 151 -26.16 -13.00 15.18
CA ILE A 151 -27.50 -13.61 15.26
C ILE A 151 -27.39 -15.09 15.67
N ALA A 152 -26.47 -15.85 15.04
CA ALA A 152 -26.27 -17.25 15.39
C ALA A 152 -25.80 -17.44 16.84
N ALA A 153 -24.93 -16.57 17.36
CA ALA A 153 -24.48 -16.59 18.75
C ALA A 153 -25.62 -16.26 19.73
N ALA A 154 -26.50 -15.31 19.39
CA ALA A 154 -27.68 -14.98 20.20
C ALA A 154 -28.69 -16.13 20.26
N PHE A 155 -28.87 -16.89 19.17
CA PHE A 155 -29.69 -18.10 19.18
C PHE A 155 -29.00 -19.27 19.89
N GLY A 156 -27.67 -19.42 19.79
CA GLY A 156 -26.92 -20.45 20.51
C GLY A 156 -27.00 -20.29 22.04
N ALA A 157 -26.99 -19.04 22.54
CA ALA A 157 -27.15 -18.74 23.96
C ALA A 157 -28.58 -19.01 24.49
N ALA A 158 -29.59 -19.04 23.61
CA ALA A 158 -30.97 -19.30 23.99
C ALA A 158 -31.30 -20.80 24.15
N ILE A 159 -30.44 -21.71 23.67
CA ILE A 159 -30.70 -23.17 23.71
C ILE A 159 -30.00 -23.84 24.90
N THR A 160 -29.04 -23.18 25.58
CA THR A 160 -28.36 -23.71 26.78
C THR A 160 -28.90 -23.13 28.09
N GLY A 161 -30.07 -22.50 28.09
CA GLY A 161 -30.69 -21.99 29.30
C GLY A 161 -31.43 -23.07 30.10
N VAL A 162 -30.70 -23.92 30.84
CA VAL A 162 -31.16 -24.52 32.12
C VAL A 162 -29.95 -24.93 32.98
N ALA A 163 -29.93 -24.39 34.22
CA ALA A 163 -29.21 -24.80 35.44
C ALA A 163 -27.67 -24.62 35.48
N ASP A 164 -27.01 -24.05 36.50
CA ASP A 164 -27.32 -23.84 37.91
C ASP A 164 -26.72 -22.52 38.47
N ASP A 165 -27.32 -22.03 39.56
CA ASP A 165 -26.90 -20.91 40.40
C ASP A 165 -25.51 -21.12 41.03
N ASP A 166 -24.59 -20.17 40.79
CA ASP A 166 -23.71 -19.66 41.85
C ASP A 166 -23.08 -18.32 41.44
N ALA A 167 -23.22 -17.35 42.34
CA ALA A 167 -22.78 -15.99 42.18
C ALA A 167 -21.24 -15.90 42.15
N ALA A 168 -20.68 -15.54 41.00
CA ALA A 168 -19.37 -14.93 40.91
C ALA A 168 -19.42 -13.75 39.95
N CYS A 169 -19.23 -12.55 40.52
CA CYS A 169 -18.99 -11.30 39.82
C CYS A 169 -17.67 -11.39 39.04
N ALA A 170 -17.66 -12.08 37.91
CA ALA A 170 -16.58 -12.03 36.94
C ALA A 170 -17.11 -11.22 35.76
N SER A 171 -16.60 -10.00 35.62
CA SER A 171 -16.70 -9.21 34.40
C SER A 171 -16.33 -10.09 33.21
N ALA A 172 -17.34 -10.52 32.46
CA ALA A 172 -17.17 -11.16 31.18
C ALA A 172 -16.62 -10.13 30.20
N VAL A 173 -15.30 -9.96 30.21
CA VAL A 173 -14.58 -9.48 29.04
C VAL A 173 -14.83 -10.54 27.99
N PHE A 174 -15.80 -10.30 27.11
CA PHE A 174 -15.93 -11.06 25.88
C PHE A 174 -14.59 -10.96 25.16
N ALA A 175 -13.78 -12.01 25.29
CA ALA A 175 -12.67 -12.26 24.40
C ALA A 175 -13.30 -12.46 23.02
N VAL A 176 -13.39 -11.38 22.25
CA VAL A 176 -13.56 -11.49 20.81
C VAL A 176 -12.39 -12.36 20.34
N PRO A 177 -12.63 -13.55 19.76
CA PRO A 177 -11.54 -14.31 19.17
C PRO A 177 -10.98 -13.45 18.04
N VAL A 178 -9.84 -12.81 18.30
CA VAL A 178 -9.03 -12.18 17.26
C VAL A 178 -8.66 -13.33 16.32
N PRO A 179 -9.08 -13.31 15.04
CA PRO A 179 -8.64 -14.33 14.11
C PRO A 179 -7.11 -14.31 14.12
N PRO A 180 -6.43 -15.47 14.15
CA PRO A 180 -4.98 -15.49 14.12
C PRO A 180 -4.55 -14.65 12.92
N ALA A 181 -3.78 -13.59 13.18
CA ALA A 181 -3.18 -12.80 12.13
C ALA A 181 -2.48 -13.81 11.20
N ALA A 182 -2.97 -13.90 9.96
CA ALA A 182 -2.30 -14.66 8.93
C ALA A 182 -0.84 -14.21 8.97
N ARG A 183 0.08 -15.12 9.28
CA ARG A 183 1.50 -14.82 9.29
C ARG A 183 1.80 -14.15 7.95
N PRO A 184 2.42 -12.96 7.93
CA PRO A 184 2.86 -12.40 6.67
C PRO A 184 3.74 -13.45 5.99
N ALA A 185 3.43 -13.76 4.74
CA ALA A 185 4.25 -14.64 3.93
C ALA A 185 5.71 -14.16 4.00
N PRO A 186 6.70 -15.06 4.06
CA PRO A 186 8.09 -14.65 4.02
C PRO A 186 8.30 -13.77 2.78
N ALA A 187 8.86 -12.58 3.00
CA ALA A 187 9.22 -11.68 1.91
C ALA A 187 10.07 -12.44 0.88
N PRO A 188 9.88 -12.22 -0.44
CA PRO A 188 10.78 -12.79 -1.42
C PRO A 188 12.19 -12.34 -1.09
N ALA A 189 13.11 -13.30 -1.00
CA ALA A 189 14.53 -13.05 -0.90
C ALA A 189 14.93 -12.17 -2.09
N HIS A 190 15.17 -10.90 -1.83
CA HIS A 190 15.79 -10.02 -2.81
C HIS A 190 17.22 -10.52 -2.97
N ALA A 191 17.57 -10.86 -4.21
CA ALA A 191 18.94 -11.18 -4.60
C ALA A 191 19.86 -10.02 -4.17
N PRO A 192 21.11 -10.31 -3.72
CA PRO A 192 22.05 -9.26 -3.41
C PRO A 192 22.26 -8.39 -4.65
N VAL A 193 21.96 -7.10 -4.52
CA VAL A 193 22.43 -6.09 -5.47
C VAL A 193 23.95 -6.06 -5.38
N ASP A 194 24.60 -6.47 -6.46
CA ASP A 194 26.05 -6.48 -6.59
C ASP A 194 26.59 -5.04 -6.63
N VAL A 195 27.12 -4.58 -5.50
CA VAL A 195 27.71 -3.25 -5.32
C VAL A 195 29.19 -3.18 -5.72
N THR A 196 29.74 -4.21 -6.38
CA THR A 196 31.15 -4.21 -6.80
C THR A 196 31.47 -3.23 -7.95
N PHE A 197 30.48 -2.61 -8.59
CA PHE A 197 30.73 -1.70 -9.72
C PHE A 197 31.27 -0.31 -9.32
N PHE A 198 31.20 0.10 -8.05
CA PHE A 198 31.61 1.45 -7.63
C PHE A 198 33.09 1.55 -7.17
N GLN A 199 33.83 0.43 -7.16
CA GLN A 199 35.20 0.36 -6.66
C GLN A 199 36.24 0.07 -7.76
N GLN A 200 36.05 0.59 -8.97
CA GLN A 200 37.03 0.43 -10.05
C GLN A 200 37.38 1.73 -10.77
N HIS A 201 37.11 2.93 -10.23
CA HIS A 201 37.58 4.19 -10.84
C HIS A 201 38.27 5.10 -9.82
N LEU A 202 39.22 4.52 -9.06
CA LEU A 202 40.29 5.26 -8.41
C LEU A 202 41.61 4.67 -8.89
N LEU A 203 42.17 5.25 -9.96
CA LEU A 203 43.61 5.34 -10.27
C LEU A 203 43.74 6.13 -11.58
N GLY A 204 43.88 7.45 -11.49
CA GLY A 204 44.07 8.32 -12.66
C GLY A 204 44.23 9.80 -12.33
N GLY A 205 45.45 10.19 -11.93
CA GLY A 205 46.07 11.48 -12.26
C GLY A 205 45.45 12.78 -11.72
N ILE A 206 46.00 13.27 -10.61
CA ILE A 206 45.99 14.70 -10.25
C ILE A 206 46.91 15.47 -11.23
N GLY A 207 46.31 16.23 -12.15
CA GLY A 207 47.00 17.14 -13.05
C GLY A 207 46.51 18.56 -12.85
N SER A 208 47.33 19.38 -12.21
CA SER A 208 47.17 20.82 -12.04
C SER A 208 47.58 21.54 -13.32
N SER A 209 46.65 22.24 -13.97
CA SER A 209 46.95 23.44 -14.75
C SER A 209 45.68 24.18 -15.16
N ASP A 210 45.59 25.43 -14.73
CA ASP A 210 44.86 26.48 -15.41
C ASP A 210 45.03 26.38 -16.93
N VAL A 211 43.93 26.36 -17.69
CA VAL A 211 43.72 27.06 -18.97
C VAL A 211 42.23 26.92 -19.36
N ALA A 212 41.65 28.03 -19.82
CA ALA A 212 40.39 28.16 -20.56
C ALA A 212 39.07 28.21 -19.75
N SER A 213 38.91 29.32 -19.02
CA SER A 213 37.64 30.05 -19.05
C SER A 213 37.42 30.61 -20.45
N ASP A 214 36.82 29.85 -21.36
CA ASP A 214 36.09 30.40 -22.51
C ASP A 214 35.18 29.31 -23.12
N LYS A 215 33.95 29.68 -23.48
CA LYS A 215 32.87 28.85 -24.07
C LYS A 215 32.03 27.97 -23.13
N PHE A 216 31.33 28.61 -22.18
CA PHE A 216 30.00 28.12 -21.77
C PHE A 216 29.01 29.27 -21.56
N GLN A 217 28.97 30.21 -22.51
CA GLN A 217 27.86 31.13 -22.68
C GLN A 217 27.63 31.36 -24.17
N ARG A 218 26.69 30.60 -24.76
CA ARG A 218 25.69 31.07 -25.74
C ARG A 218 24.87 29.92 -26.32
N ASN A 219 23.55 30.15 -26.30
CA ASN A 219 22.48 29.55 -27.12
C ASN A 219 21.85 28.26 -26.55
N GLY A 220 20.54 28.15 -26.33
CA GLY A 220 19.43 29.01 -26.75
C GLY A 220 18.21 28.86 -25.83
N ALA A 221 17.57 29.98 -25.56
CA ALA A 221 16.23 30.04 -25.02
C ALA A 221 15.27 29.41 -26.03
N VAL A 222 14.44 28.47 -25.57
CA VAL A 222 13.29 27.96 -26.33
C VAL A 222 12.22 29.05 -26.29
N GLU A 223 11.92 29.60 -27.45
CA GLU A 223 10.86 30.59 -27.67
C GLU A 223 9.47 29.92 -27.51
N PRO A 224 8.48 30.56 -26.87
CA PRO A 224 7.15 29.97 -26.72
C PRO A 224 6.35 30.00 -28.03
N ALA A 225 5.61 28.92 -28.28
CA ALA A 225 4.82 28.69 -29.49
C ALA A 225 3.71 29.75 -29.73
N PRO A 226 3.37 30.09 -30.99
CA PRO A 226 2.34 31.06 -31.31
C PRO A 226 0.91 30.53 -31.06
N PRO A 227 -0.06 31.41 -30.76
CA PRO A 227 -1.44 31.02 -30.48
C PRO A 227 -2.23 30.58 -31.73
N PRO A 228 -3.27 29.76 -31.58
CA PRO A 228 -4.06 29.24 -32.70
C PRO A 228 -4.96 30.31 -33.35
N PRO A 229 -5.29 30.17 -34.65
CA PRO A 229 -6.10 31.15 -35.36
C PRO A 229 -7.58 31.14 -34.90
N THR A 230 -8.10 32.32 -34.62
CA THR A 230 -9.52 32.56 -34.30
C THR A 230 -10.42 32.37 -35.52
N ARG A 231 -11.41 31.49 -35.39
CA ARG A 231 -12.41 31.18 -36.43
C ARG A 231 -13.43 32.32 -36.53
N ALA A 232 -13.52 32.97 -37.68
CA ALA A 232 -14.51 34.03 -37.95
C ALA A 232 -15.96 33.48 -37.96
N PRO A 233 -16.97 34.28 -37.58
CA PRO A 233 -18.37 33.85 -37.61
C PRO A 233 -18.89 33.75 -39.04
N ARG A 234 -19.55 32.62 -39.35
CA ARG A 234 -20.31 32.42 -40.59
C ARG A 234 -21.48 33.41 -40.62
N ARG A 235 -21.50 34.32 -41.61
CA ARG A 235 -22.71 35.07 -41.96
C ARG A 235 -23.71 34.12 -42.66
N ARG A 236 -24.97 34.23 -42.26
CA ARG A 236 -26.14 33.58 -42.89
C ARG A 236 -26.40 34.18 -44.26
#